data_AF-A0ABC8SD70-F1
#
_entry.id   AF-A0ABC8SD70-F1
#
_cell.length_a   1.000
_cell.length_b   1.000
_cell.length_c   1.000
_cell.angle_alpha   90.00
_cell.angle_beta   90.00
_cell.angle_gamma   90.00
#
_symmetry.space_group_name_H-M   'P 1'
#
loop_
_entity.id
_entity.type
_entity.pdbx_description
1 polymer ?
#
loop_
_entity_poly.entity_id
_entity_poly.type
_entity_poly.pdbx_seq_one_letter_code
_entity_poly.pdbx_strand_id
1 'polypeptide(L)'
;GRFSLIVAFSPTGWTFGKGKKKSPGRRWQQGTIIRYEVPYSEHCSFTELREFVKFIAPTNIIPSVNNHGAESSSTMVSLLLS
;
A
#
# COMPACT_ATOMS: atom_id res chain seq x y z
N GLY A 1 -35.01 18.73 2.96
CA GLY A 1 -34.31 17.51 2.50
C GLY A 1 -34.15 16.56 3.68
N ARG A 2 -34.27 15.25 3.46
CA ARG A 2 -34.27 14.23 4.53
C ARG A 2 -32.90 14.01 5.20
N PHE A 3 -31.80 14.35 4.52
CA PHE A 3 -30.44 14.25 5.03
C PHE A 3 -29.70 15.58 4.87
N SER A 4 -28.81 15.90 5.82
CA SER A 4 -28.05 17.15 5.88
C SER A 4 -26.53 16.98 5.86
N LEU A 5 -26.03 15.73 5.88
CA LEU A 5 -24.60 15.40 5.94
C LEU A 5 -24.29 14.20 5.04
N ILE A 6 -23.16 14.26 4.33
CA ILE A 6 -22.59 13.15 3.56
C ILE A 6 -21.28 12.71 4.20
N VAL A 7 -21.14 11.41 4.41
CA VAL A 7 -19.88 10.77 4.83
C VAL A 7 -19.46 9.76 3.76
N ALA A 8 -18.29 9.97 3.18
CA ALA A 8 -17.74 9.13 2.12
C ALA A 8 -16.44 8.47 2.57
N PHE A 9 -16.22 7.22 2.14
CA PHE A 9 -14.98 6.48 2.34
C PHE A 9 -14.37 6.19 0.98
N SER A 10 -13.10 6.52 0.81
CA SER A 10 -12.32 6.23 -0.38
C SER A 10 -11.24 5.21 0.00
N PRO A 11 -11.41 3.92 -0.30
CA PRO A 11 -10.33 2.96 -0.14
C PRO A 11 -9.18 3.34 -1.08
N THR A 12 -7.96 3.22 -0.58
CA THR A 12 -6.72 3.55 -1.29
C THR A 12 -5.69 2.48 -0.99
N GLY A 13 -4.77 2.21 -1.92
CA GLY A 13 -3.64 1.32 -1.68
C GLY A 13 -2.61 1.92 -0.72
N TRP A 14 -1.34 1.83 -1.06
CA TRP A 14 -0.28 2.39 -0.21
C TRP A 14 -0.31 3.93 -0.22
N THR A 15 -0.56 4.55 0.93
CA THR A 15 -0.65 6.02 1.08
C THR A 15 0.51 6.65 1.86
N PHE A 16 1.53 5.86 2.22
CA PHE A 16 2.79 6.38 2.74
C PHE A 16 3.54 7.10 1.61
N GLY A 17 3.18 8.36 1.36
CA GLY A 17 3.93 9.22 0.46
C GLY A 17 5.35 9.47 0.99
N LYS A 18 6.29 9.84 0.10
CA LYS A 18 7.60 10.40 0.49
C LYS A 18 7.38 11.71 1.25
N GLY A 19 7.14 11.64 2.55
CA GLY A 19 6.85 12.79 3.41
C GLY A 19 6.33 12.40 4.80
N LYS A 20 6.61 13.23 5.81
CA LYS A 20 6.40 13.03 7.27
C LYS A 20 4.95 12.82 7.74
N LYS A 21 3.98 12.42 6.91
CA LYS A 21 2.62 12.13 7.39
C LYS A 21 2.50 10.66 7.77
N LYS A 22 2.71 10.40 9.07
CA LYS A 22 2.64 9.08 9.71
C LYS A 22 1.22 8.62 10.06
N SER A 23 0.19 9.38 9.74
CA SER A 23 -1.19 9.04 10.13
C SER A 23 -1.86 8.18 9.05
N PRO A 24 -2.35 6.96 9.38
CA PRO A 24 -3.16 6.19 8.47
C PRO A 24 -4.45 6.95 8.16
N GLY A 25 -4.68 7.17 6.87
CA GLY A 25 -5.87 7.84 6.35
C GLY A 25 -5.79 9.37 6.34
N ARG A 26 -6.63 9.96 5.48
CA ARG A 26 -6.74 11.41 5.31
C ARG A 26 -8.20 11.81 5.42
N ARG A 27 -8.50 12.69 6.36
CA ARG A 27 -9.82 13.31 6.48
C ARG A 27 -9.83 14.62 5.69
N TRP A 28 -10.82 14.77 4.83
CA TRP A 28 -11.13 16.01 4.13
C TRP A 28 -12.58 16.39 4.39
N GLN A 29 -12.86 17.68 4.52
CA GLN A 29 -14.21 18.19 4.74
C GLN A 29 -14.43 19.49 3.96
N GLN A 30 -15.59 19.60 3.31
CA GLN A 30 -16.09 20.84 2.71
C GLN A 30 -17.58 20.96 3.01
N GLY A 31 -17.96 21.99 3.79
CA GLY A 31 -19.33 22.15 4.26
C GLY A 31 -19.83 20.90 4.99
N THR A 32 -20.93 20.33 4.51
CA THR A 32 -21.59 19.13 5.04
C THR A 32 -21.13 17.83 4.37
N ILE A 33 -20.01 17.86 3.63
CA ILE A 33 -19.42 16.68 3.00
C ILE A 33 -18.12 16.34 3.72
N ILE A 34 -18.03 15.12 4.24
CA ILE A 34 -16.84 14.59 4.90
C ILE A 34 -16.36 13.38 4.10
N ARG A 35 -15.07 13.36 3.75
CA ARG A 35 -14.42 12.23 3.07
C ARG A 35 -13.26 11.70 3.89
N TYR A 36 -13.25 10.39 4.11
CA TYR A 36 -12.13 9.65 4.68
C TYR A 36 -11.44 8.86 3.58
N GLU A 37 -10.15 9.12 3.38
CA GLU A 37 -9.29 8.22 2.63
C GLU A 37 -8.81 7.14 3.59
N VAL A 38 -9.08 5.89 3.23
CA VAL A 38 -8.80 4.71 4.06
C VAL A 38 -7.67 3.94 3.40
N PRO A 39 -6.53 3.70 4.09
CA PRO A 39 -5.48 2.84 3.59
C PRO A 39 -5.96 1.38 3.68
N TYR A 40 -6.47 0.86 2.57
CA TYR A 40 -6.98 -0.49 2.42
C TYR A 40 -6.27 -1.16 1.26
N SER A 41 -5.28 -1.99 1.57
CA SER A 41 -4.46 -2.70 0.59
C SER A 41 -4.88 -4.16 0.53
N GLU A 42 -5.11 -4.67 -0.67
CA GLU A 42 -5.26 -6.11 -0.95
C GLU A 42 -3.93 -6.75 -1.37
N HIS A 43 -2.85 -5.95 -1.38
CA HIS A 43 -1.49 -6.40 -1.62
C HIS A 43 -0.68 -6.41 -0.33
N CYS A 44 0.25 -7.36 -0.23
CA CYS A 44 1.17 -7.46 0.89
C CYS A 44 2.02 -6.19 1.03
N SER A 45 2.19 -5.73 2.25
CA SER A 45 3.27 -4.83 2.61
C SER A 45 4.63 -5.50 2.41
N PHE A 46 5.69 -4.69 2.36
CA PHE A 46 7.05 -5.21 2.20
C PHE A 46 7.43 -6.19 3.33
N THR A 47 7.03 -5.90 4.56
CA THR A 47 7.31 -6.78 5.72
C THR A 47 6.59 -8.12 5.60
N GLU A 48 5.30 -8.11 5.28
CA GLU A 48 4.51 -9.34 5.09
C GLU A 48 5.08 -10.21 3.97
N LEU A 49 5.47 -9.60 2.84
CA LEU A 49 6.08 -10.33 1.73
C LEU A 49 7.44 -10.93 2.12
N ARG A 50 8.28 -10.19 2.84
CA ARG A 50 9.59 -10.68 3.30
C ARG A 50 9.44 -11.82 4.30
N GLU A 51 8.50 -11.72 5.23
CA GLU A 51 8.20 -12.80 6.19
C GLU A 51 7.69 -14.05 5.46
N PHE A 52 6.81 -13.89 4.47
CA PHE A 52 6.32 -15.00 3.65
C PHE A 52 7.44 -15.68 2.84
N VAL A 53 8.31 -14.91 2.20
CA VAL A 53 9.46 -15.45 1.45
C VAL A 53 10.42 -16.20 2.38
N LYS A 54 10.70 -15.65 3.56
CA LYS A 54 11.52 -16.34 4.58
C LYS A 54 10.88 -17.63 5.07
N PHE A 55 9.56 -17.64 5.23
CA PHE A 55 8.81 -18.82 5.65
C PHE A 55 8.86 -19.95 4.61
N ILE A 56 8.66 -19.63 3.32
CA ILE A 56 8.67 -20.62 2.24
C ILE A 56 10.10 -21.04 1.85
N ALA A 57 11.09 -20.15 2.00
CA ALA A 57 12.48 -20.35 1.60
C ALA A 57 12.64 -20.90 0.15
N PRO A 58 12.08 -20.22 -0.87
CA PRO A 58 12.11 -20.71 -2.25
C PRO A 58 13.53 -20.72 -2.83
N THR A 59 13.81 -21.66 -3.74
CA THR A 59 15.09 -21.73 -4.47
C THR A 59 15.24 -20.61 -5.50
N ASN A 60 14.14 -20.13 -6.09
CA ASN A 60 14.14 -19.08 -7.10
C ASN A 60 12.94 -18.15 -6.92
N ILE A 61 13.13 -16.86 -7.16
CA ILE A 61 12.09 -15.83 -7.06
C ILE A 61 11.99 -15.11 -8.41
N ILE A 62 10.80 -15.11 -9.00
CA ILE A 62 10.52 -14.46 -10.28
C ILE A 62 9.49 -13.34 -10.04
N PRO A 63 9.90 -12.06 -9.99
CA PRO A 63 8.98 -10.94 -9.77
C PRO A 63 8.02 -10.78 -10.97
N SER A 64 6.72 -10.68 -10.68
CA SER A 64 5.67 -10.48 -11.70
C SER A 64 5.22 -9.03 -11.86
N VAL A 65 5.58 -8.15 -10.92
CA VAL A 65 5.22 -6.73 -10.88
C VAL A 65 6.46 -5.87 -10.66
N ASN A 66 6.45 -4.64 -11.20
CA ASN A 66 7.57 -3.68 -11.14
C ASN A 66 8.91 -4.21 -11.71
N ASN A 67 8.86 -5.21 -12.59
CA ASN A 67 10.02 -5.91 -13.16
C ASN A 67 10.48 -5.32 -14.51
N HIS A 68 10.49 -3.99 -14.63
CA HIS A 68 10.73 -3.26 -15.89
C HIS A 68 12.11 -3.52 -16.54
N GLY A 69 13.02 -4.19 -15.84
CA GLY A 69 14.31 -4.65 -16.37
C GLY A 69 15.01 -5.62 -15.41
N ALA A 70 16.11 -6.22 -15.89
CA ALA A 70 16.91 -7.19 -15.12
C ALA A 70 17.42 -6.58 -13.79
N GLU A 71 17.93 -5.34 -13.84
CA GLU A 71 18.41 -4.62 -12.66
C GLU A 71 17.31 -4.40 -11.61
N SER A 72 16.11 -4.02 -12.03
CA SER A 72 14.97 -3.83 -11.11
C SER A 72 14.57 -5.13 -10.43
N SER A 73 14.56 -6.24 -11.19
CA SER A 73 14.22 -7.56 -10.68
C SER A 73 15.27 -8.07 -9.70
N SER A 74 16.55 -7.92 -10.04
CA SER A 74 17.67 -8.27 -9.18
C SER A 74 17.65 -7.48 -7.86
N THR A 75 17.39 -6.17 -7.95
CA THR A 75 17.26 -5.32 -6.75
C THR A 75 16.10 -5.76 -5.86
N MET A 76 14.92 -6.05 -6.43
CA MET A 76 13.77 -6.53 -5.65
C MET A 76 14.06 -7.84 -4.93
N VAL A 77 14.69 -8.80 -5.62
CA VAL A 77 15.08 -10.09 -5.03
C VAL A 77 16.10 -9.88 -3.91
N SER A 78 17.12 -9.04 -4.14
CA SER A 78 18.12 -8.70 -3.13
C SER A 78 17.50 -8.11 -1.86
N LEU A 79 16.53 -7.20 -2.00
CA LEU A 79 15.82 -6.61 -0.86
C LEU A 79 15.01 -7.64 -0.06
N LEU A 80 14.39 -8.62 -0.72
CA LEU A 80 13.61 -9.66 -0.04
C LEU A 80 14.49 -10.66 0.71
N LEU A 81 15.71 -10.90 0.21
CA LEU A 81 16.66 -11.83 0.79
C LEU A 81 17.60 -11.22 1.84
N SER A 82 17.69 -9.87 1.90
CA SER A 82 18.31 -9.17 3.04
C SER A 82 17.58 -9.48 4.35
#